data_AF-A0A2D6G5N3-F1
#
_entry.id   AF-A0A2D6G5N3-F1
#
_cell.length_a   1.000
_cell.length_b   1.000
_cell.length_c   1.000
_cell.angle_alpha   90.00
_cell.angle_beta   90.00
_cell.angle_gamma   90.00
#
_symmetry.space_group_name_H-M   'P 1'
#
loop_
_entity.id
_entity.type
_entity.pdbx_description
1 polymer ?
#
loop_
_entity_poly.entity_id
_entity_poly.type
_entity_poly.pdbx_seq_one_letter_code
_entity_poly.pdbx_strand_id
1 'polypeptide(L)'
;MIKAFSRAIAQLSDPKLRRVFWIGVIGSVVIFAALWGGIAYFLSTTEFFEFSLFGREFSLDFISDILGNLTVLVLTWLLFPSVITLIASLFLEDVAAAVEERHYPGLPGPRRQSIAEILWITLKFALAGIILNILALPVIIVLIFFPPFNLFVFYGLNGYLLGREYFELVAHRRLEPGSARRVRRNFRAQVFVAGVIIALLMTVPIVNLVAPIIATAAMVHLMHGWRERLQAAGGAQGLETDKSLETG
;
A
#
# COMPACT_ATOMS: atom_id res chain seq x y z
N MET A 1 -13.91 -12.40 -5.11
CA MET A 1 -12.80 -11.44 -5.35
C MET A 1 -13.29 -10.19 -6.06
N ILE A 2 -13.78 -10.28 -7.30
CA ILE A 2 -14.26 -9.11 -8.07
C ILE A 2 -15.32 -8.31 -7.31
N LYS A 3 -16.29 -8.98 -6.67
CA LYS A 3 -17.31 -8.32 -5.83
C LYS A 3 -16.71 -7.50 -4.68
N ALA A 4 -15.58 -7.92 -4.10
CA ALA A 4 -14.94 -7.19 -3.00
C ALA A 4 -14.26 -5.91 -3.50
N PHE A 5 -13.52 -5.99 -4.62
CA PHE A 5 -12.92 -4.81 -5.26
C PHE A 5 -13.98 -3.85 -5.80
N SER A 6 -15.05 -4.36 -6.41
CA SER A 6 -16.17 -3.54 -6.88
C SER A 6 -16.87 -2.80 -5.73
N ARG A 7 -17.09 -3.46 -4.58
CA ARG A 7 -17.60 -2.81 -3.36
C ARG A 7 -16.64 -1.74 -2.83
N ALA A 8 -15.35 -2.05 -2.79
CA ALA A 8 -14.32 -1.10 -2.35
C ALA A 8 -14.28 0.16 -3.23
N ILE A 9 -14.41 0.01 -4.56
CA ILE A 9 -14.50 1.14 -5.48
C ILE A 9 -15.77 1.95 -5.23
N ALA A 10 -16.92 1.31 -5.04
CA ALA A 10 -18.17 2.01 -4.73
C ALA A 10 -18.08 2.80 -3.40
N GLN A 11 -17.35 2.27 -2.41
CA GLN A 11 -17.12 2.90 -1.11
C GLN A 11 -16.20 4.12 -1.16
N LEU A 12 -15.47 4.37 -2.25
CA LEU A 12 -14.70 5.60 -2.39
C LEU A 12 -15.57 6.87 -2.31
N SER A 13 -16.88 6.74 -2.51
CA SER A 13 -17.84 7.83 -2.33
C SER A 13 -18.13 8.15 -0.86
N ASP A 14 -17.71 7.29 0.08
CA ASP A 14 -18.01 7.41 1.50
C ASP A 14 -17.28 8.60 2.13
N PRO A 15 -17.95 9.43 2.94
CA PRO A 15 -17.34 10.62 3.55
C PRO A 15 -16.05 10.32 4.33
N LYS A 16 -16.00 9.18 5.04
CA LYS A 16 -14.84 8.76 5.82
C LYS A 16 -13.63 8.39 4.94
N LEU A 17 -13.84 7.68 3.83
CA LEU A 17 -12.77 7.32 2.90
C LEU A 17 -12.31 8.54 2.10
N ARG A 18 -13.25 9.40 1.67
CA ARG A 18 -12.93 10.67 1.02
C ARG A 18 -12.11 11.59 1.91
N ARG A 19 -12.38 11.60 3.21
CA ARG A 19 -11.58 12.38 4.17
C ARG A 19 -10.12 11.94 4.16
N VAL A 20 -9.84 10.64 4.17
CA VAL A 20 -8.47 10.11 4.09
C VAL A 20 -7.79 10.54 2.80
N PHE A 21 -8.48 10.42 1.67
CA PHE A 21 -7.97 10.91 0.39
C PHE A 21 -7.64 12.42 0.42
N TRP A 22 -8.56 13.25 0.92
CA TRP A 22 -8.34 14.70 1.00
C TRP A 22 -7.24 15.09 1.98
N ILE A 23 -7.06 14.35 3.08
CA ILE A 23 -5.90 14.54 3.96
C ILE A 23 -4.60 14.26 3.20
N GLY A 24 -4.56 13.19 2.40
CA GLY A 24 -3.42 12.90 1.53
C GLY A 24 -3.15 14.02 0.53
N VAL A 25 -4.18 14.52 -0.16
CA VAL A 25 -4.06 15.60 -1.15
C VAL A 25 -3.62 16.92 -0.50
N ILE A 26 -4.35 17.39 0.50
CA ILE A 26 -4.08 18.67 1.18
C ILE A 26 -2.73 18.60 1.89
N GLY A 27 -2.44 17.50 2.59
CA GLY A 27 -1.15 17.28 3.25
C GLY A 27 0.01 17.33 2.25
N SER A 28 -0.14 16.71 1.07
CA SER A 28 0.90 16.79 0.03
C SER A 28 1.09 18.21 -0.48
N VAL A 29 0.00 18.94 -0.75
CA VAL A 29 0.07 20.34 -1.17
C VAL A 29 0.79 21.20 -0.13
N VAL A 30 0.49 21.01 1.16
CA VAL A 30 1.16 21.73 2.25
C VAL A 30 2.65 21.39 2.31
N ILE A 31 3.03 20.11 2.18
CA ILE A 31 4.44 19.68 2.16
C ILE A 31 5.19 20.31 0.99
N PHE A 32 4.63 20.26 -0.22
CA PHE A 32 5.28 20.87 -1.39
C PHE A 32 5.36 22.40 -1.25
N ALA A 33 4.31 23.06 -0.75
CA ALA A 33 4.36 24.51 -0.49
C ALA A 33 5.47 24.86 0.53
N ALA A 34 5.61 24.08 1.59
CA ALA A 34 6.66 24.27 2.59
C ALA A 34 8.06 24.00 2.01
N LEU A 35 8.22 22.96 1.18
CA LEU A 35 9.47 22.66 0.49
C LEU A 35 9.85 23.77 -0.48
N TRP A 36 8.91 24.22 -1.31
CA TRP A 36 9.14 25.31 -2.27
C TRP A 36 9.49 26.61 -1.55
N GLY A 37 8.73 26.96 -0.50
CA GLY A 37 9.03 28.13 0.33
C GLY A 37 10.39 28.03 1.03
N GLY A 38 10.73 26.85 1.55
CA GLY A 38 12.02 26.59 2.19
C GLY A 38 13.20 26.68 1.21
N ILE A 39 13.05 26.12 0.00
CA ILE A 39 14.05 26.23 -1.07
C ILE A 39 14.20 27.68 -1.51
N ALA A 40 13.10 28.39 -1.77
CA ALA A 40 13.14 29.80 -2.17
C ALA A 40 13.81 30.67 -1.10
N TYR A 41 13.48 30.45 0.18
CA TYR A 41 14.14 31.13 1.30
C TYR A 41 15.63 30.80 1.37
N PHE A 42 16.00 29.53 1.28
CA PHE A 42 17.40 29.09 1.30
C PHE A 42 18.22 29.70 0.15
N LEU A 43 17.67 29.71 -1.06
CA LEU A 43 18.30 30.35 -2.22
C LEU A 43 18.41 31.86 -2.07
N SER A 44 17.40 32.53 -1.48
CA SER A 44 17.46 33.98 -1.24
C SER A 44 18.49 34.41 -0.20
N THR A 45 18.93 33.48 0.66
CA THR A 45 19.87 33.74 1.76
C THR A 45 21.28 33.22 1.51
N THR A 46 21.49 32.51 0.40
CA THR A 46 22.81 31.93 0.08
C THR A 46 23.27 32.37 -1.29
N GLU A 47 24.36 33.13 -1.34
CA GLU A 47 25.06 33.50 -2.57
C GLU A 47 25.77 32.25 -3.14
N PHE A 48 25.05 31.43 -3.91
CA PHE A 48 25.65 30.30 -4.61
C PHE A 48 26.15 30.72 -5.99
N PHE A 49 27.49 30.72 -6.14
CA PHE A 49 28.26 30.67 -7.38
C PHE A 49 28.20 31.88 -8.33
N GLU A 50 28.93 32.94 -7.99
CA GLU A 50 29.58 33.77 -9.03
C GLU A 50 30.84 33.06 -9.53
N PHE A 51 30.74 32.34 -10.66
CA PHE A 51 31.93 31.79 -11.33
C PHE A 51 32.39 32.75 -12.44
N SER A 52 33.43 33.53 -12.15
CA SER A 52 34.13 34.35 -13.15
C SER A 52 35.13 33.50 -13.94
N LEU A 53 34.86 33.27 -15.23
CA LEU A 53 35.85 32.75 -16.18
C LEU A 53 36.36 33.91 -17.06
N PHE A 54 37.68 34.18 -17.04
CA PHE A 54 38.33 35.24 -17.83
C PHE A 54 37.81 36.68 -17.61
N GLY A 55 37.39 37.04 -16.38
CA GLY A 55 37.04 38.43 -16.05
C GLY A 55 35.78 38.95 -16.77
N ARG A 56 34.97 38.04 -17.33
CA ARG A 56 33.63 38.32 -17.85
C ARG A 56 32.63 37.57 -16.98
N GLU A 57 31.69 38.31 -16.39
CA GLU A 57 30.50 37.74 -15.78
C GLU A 57 29.65 37.11 -16.89
N PHE A 58 29.64 35.77 -16.95
CA PHE A 58 28.69 35.03 -17.76
C PHE A 58 27.44 34.80 -16.91
N SER A 59 26.49 35.73 -16.96
CA SER A 59 25.15 35.52 -16.40
C SER A 59 24.43 34.46 -17.24
N LEU A 60 24.44 33.21 -16.76
CA LEU A 60 23.55 32.15 -17.23
C LEU A 60 22.21 32.20 -16.49
N ASP A 61 21.92 33.29 -15.77
CA ASP A 61 20.82 33.42 -14.80
C ASP A 61 19.47 33.03 -15.41
N PHE A 62 19.21 33.45 -16.65
CA PHE A 62 17.98 33.09 -17.34
C PHE A 62 17.84 31.58 -17.62
N ILE A 63 18.95 30.92 -17.99
CA ILE A 63 18.96 29.48 -18.29
C ILE A 63 18.88 28.68 -16.99
N SER A 64 19.61 29.08 -15.94
CA SER A 64 19.54 28.44 -14.62
C SER A 64 18.18 28.63 -13.96
N ASP A 65 17.55 29.80 -14.08
CA ASP A 65 16.22 30.05 -13.53
C ASP A 65 15.14 29.23 -14.24
N ILE A 66 15.21 29.15 -15.58
CA ILE A 66 14.29 28.30 -16.35
C ILE A 66 14.49 26.83 -16.01
N LEU A 67 15.74 26.35 -16.02
CA LEU A 67 16.03 24.95 -15.74
C LEU A 67 15.71 24.58 -14.28
N GLY A 68 15.97 25.48 -13.34
CA GLY A 68 15.63 25.31 -11.92
C GLY A 68 14.13 25.21 -11.71
N ASN A 69 13.36 26.17 -12.23
CA ASN A 69 11.90 26.15 -12.12
C ASN A 69 11.26 24.95 -12.83
N LEU A 70 11.74 24.59 -14.02
CA LEU A 70 11.29 23.39 -14.73
C LEU A 70 11.61 22.12 -13.95
N THR A 71 12.81 22.02 -13.37
CA THR A 71 13.22 20.87 -12.56
C THR A 71 12.29 20.73 -11.35
N VAL A 72 12.03 21.81 -10.62
CA VAL A 72 11.12 21.80 -9.47
C VAL A 72 9.70 21.40 -9.89
N LEU A 73 9.20 21.89 -11.03
CA LEU A 73 7.89 21.54 -11.55
C LEU A 73 7.79 20.06 -11.93
N VAL A 74 8.78 19.53 -12.66
CA VAL A 74 8.83 18.13 -13.08
C VAL A 74 8.96 17.20 -11.87
N LEU A 75 9.84 17.52 -10.93
CA LEU A 75 9.99 16.75 -9.70
C LEU A 75 8.72 16.78 -8.86
N THR A 76 8.05 17.93 -8.76
CA THR A 76 6.77 18.03 -8.05
C THR A 76 5.73 17.16 -8.72
N TRP A 77 5.56 17.25 -10.04
CA TRP A 77 4.61 16.42 -10.78
C TRP A 77 4.89 14.92 -10.63
N LEU A 78 6.16 14.52 -10.68
CA LEU A 78 6.58 13.13 -10.53
C LEU A 78 6.38 12.60 -9.10
N LEU A 79 6.74 13.39 -8.09
CA LEU A 79 6.72 12.98 -6.68
C LEU A 79 5.33 13.14 -6.05
N PHE A 80 4.47 14.01 -6.58
CA PHE A 80 3.17 14.31 -6.00
C PHE A 80 2.29 13.08 -5.78
N PRO A 81 2.12 12.15 -6.74
CA PRO A 81 1.36 10.94 -6.50
C PRO A 81 1.94 10.09 -5.37
N SER A 82 3.27 9.94 -5.33
CA SER A 82 3.97 9.15 -4.31
C SER A 82 3.77 9.74 -2.91
N VAL A 83 3.84 11.06 -2.76
CA VAL A 83 3.63 11.75 -1.48
C VAL A 83 2.17 11.61 -1.02
N ILE A 84 1.18 11.76 -1.90
CA ILE A 84 -0.24 11.54 -1.56
C ILE A 84 -0.44 10.12 -1.07
N THR A 85 0.02 9.14 -1.83
CA THR A 85 -0.13 7.72 -1.51
C THR A 85 0.56 7.39 -0.18
N LEU A 86 1.71 7.99 0.11
CA LEU A 86 2.42 7.84 1.38
C LEU A 86 1.65 8.45 2.56
N ILE A 87 1.10 9.66 2.42
CA ILE A 87 0.31 10.26 3.49
C ILE A 87 -0.98 9.46 3.71
N ALA A 88 -1.67 9.09 2.63
CA ALA A 88 -2.89 8.29 2.71
C ALA A 88 -2.64 6.90 3.34
N SER A 89 -1.45 6.33 3.16
CA SER A 89 -1.09 5.04 3.76
C SER A 89 -0.94 5.09 5.29
N LEU A 90 -0.76 6.29 5.88
CA LEU A 90 -0.76 6.47 7.33
C LEU A 90 -2.16 6.27 7.96
N PHE A 91 -3.21 6.36 7.13
CA PHE A 91 -4.60 6.28 7.56
C PHE A 91 -5.28 4.97 7.10
N LEU A 92 -4.53 3.94 6.69
CA LEU A 92 -5.12 2.67 6.27
C LEU A 92 -5.89 1.99 7.41
N GLU A 93 -5.43 2.14 8.65
CA GLU A 93 -6.18 1.62 9.81
C GLU A 93 -7.55 2.28 9.96
N ASP A 94 -7.66 3.58 9.69
CA ASP A 94 -8.92 4.32 9.72
C ASP A 94 -9.83 3.91 8.57
N VAL A 95 -9.27 3.64 7.38
CA VAL A 95 -10.02 3.08 6.25
C VAL A 95 -10.60 1.73 6.63
N ALA A 96 -9.78 0.84 7.21
CA ALA A 96 -10.25 -0.47 7.65
C ALA A 96 -11.36 -0.35 8.72
N ALA A 97 -11.19 0.54 9.70
CA ALA A 97 -12.19 0.81 10.73
C ALA A 97 -13.50 1.32 10.12
N ALA A 98 -13.43 2.27 9.19
CA ALA A 98 -14.60 2.84 8.54
C ALA A 98 -15.40 1.80 7.73
N VAL A 99 -14.70 0.89 7.04
CA VAL A 99 -15.33 -0.20 6.29
C VAL A 99 -15.99 -1.20 7.24
N GLU A 100 -15.31 -1.57 8.33
CA GLU A 100 -15.83 -2.47 9.35
C GLU A 100 -17.09 -1.92 10.02
N GLU A 101 -17.07 -0.64 10.43
CA GLU A 101 -18.21 0.02 11.07
C GLU A 101 -19.45 0.06 10.15
N ARG A 102 -19.25 0.27 8.84
CA ARG A 102 -20.35 0.35 7.88
C ARG A 102 -20.92 -1.00 7.47
N HIS A 103 -20.06 -2.00 7.25
CA HIS A 103 -20.45 -3.27 6.61
C HIS A 103 -20.48 -4.47 7.55
N TYR A 104 -19.88 -4.37 8.72
CA TYR A 104 -19.83 -5.42 9.72
C TYR A 104 -20.24 -4.87 11.10
N PRO A 105 -21.47 -4.32 11.22
CA PRO A 105 -21.97 -3.82 12.49
C PRO A 105 -22.04 -4.95 13.51
N GLY A 106 -21.58 -4.71 14.74
CA GLY A 106 -21.59 -5.70 15.82
C GLY A 106 -20.27 -6.45 16.05
N LEU A 107 -19.19 -6.11 15.32
CA LEU A 107 -17.86 -6.60 15.67
C LEU A 107 -17.41 -6.04 17.03
N PRO A 108 -16.76 -6.84 17.89
CA PRO A 108 -16.12 -6.33 19.12
C PRO A 108 -15.02 -5.33 18.77
N GLY A 109 -14.52 -4.57 19.75
CA GLY A 109 -13.42 -3.62 19.54
C GLY A 109 -12.19 -4.27 18.87
N PRO A 110 -11.40 -3.51 18.09
CA PRO A 110 -10.19 -4.04 17.47
C PRO A 110 -9.20 -4.56 18.52
N ARG A 111 -8.46 -5.62 18.17
CA ARG A 111 -7.49 -6.23 19.07
C ARG A 111 -6.33 -5.27 19.32
N ARG A 112 -5.94 -5.10 20.59
CA ARG A 112 -4.70 -4.39 20.93
C ARG A 112 -3.50 -5.29 20.63
N GLN A 113 -2.59 -4.82 19.80
CA GLN A 113 -1.31 -5.49 19.54
C GLN A 113 -0.24 -4.93 20.48
N SER A 114 0.65 -5.80 20.98
CA SER A 114 1.83 -5.32 21.72
C SER A 114 2.86 -4.76 20.75
N ILE A 115 3.66 -3.78 21.21
CA ILE A 115 4.74 -3.19 20.40
C ILE A 115 5.72 -4.28 19.92
N ALA A 116 6.05 -5.25 20.78
CA ALA A 116 6.91 -6.37 20.43
C ALA A 116 6.32 -7.23 19.29
N GLU A 117 5.00 -7.45 19.29
CA GLU A 117 4.33 -8.19 18.23
C GLU A 117 4.40 -7.44 16.89
N ILE A 118 4.10 -6.14 16.90
CA ILE A 118 4.19 -5.27 15.71
C ILE A 118 5.61 -5.30 15.15
N LEU A 119 6.62 -5.06 15.99
CA LEU A 119 8.03 -5.08 15.57
C LEU A 119 8.43 -6.42 14.96
N TRP A 120 8.04 -7.54 15.56
CA TRP A 120 8.38 -8.86 15.06
C TRP A 120 7.72 -9.18 13.72
N ILE A 121 6.45 -8.81 13.55
CA ILE A 121 5.71 -8.99 12.28
C ILE A 121 6.34 -8.13 11.19
N THR A 122 6.53 -6.83 11.47
CA THR A 122 7.12 -5.88 10.53
C THR A 122 8.54 -6.27 10.14
N LEU A 123 9.39 -6.68 11.09
CA LEU A 123 10.76 -7.12 10.81
C LEU A 123 10.77 -8.37 9.93
N LYS A 124 9.92 -9.37 10.23
CA LYS A 124 9.81 -10.58 9.40
C LYS A 124 9.32 -10.28 7.99
N PHE A 125 8.38 -9.35 7.85
CA PHE A 125 7.90 -8.93 6.53
C PHE A 125 9.00 -8.19 5.77
N ALA A 126 9.68 -7.23 6.41
CA ALA A 126 10.80 -6.48 5.82
C ALA A 126 11.93 -7.40 5.36
N LEU A 127 12.38 -8.34 6.21
CA LEU A 127 13.41 -9.31 5.86
C LEU A 127 12.97 -10.20 4.70
N ALA A 128 11.73 -10.69 4.71
CA ALA A 128 11.21 -11.48 3.60
C ALA A 128 11.15 -10.66 2.30
N GLY A 129 10.76 -9.39 2.37
CA GLY A 129 10.76 -8.46 1.24
C GLY A 129 12.16 -8.23 0.69
N ILE A 130 13.14 -7.97 1.55
CA ILE A 130 14.54 -7.79 1.17
C ILE A 130 15.08 -9.04 0.48
N ILE A 131 14.92 -10.22 1.10
CA ILE A 131 15.38 -11.49 0.54
C ILE A 131 14.75 -11.72 -0.84
N LEU A 132 13.43 -11.51 -0.95
CA LEU A 132 12.73 -11.77 -2.19
C LEU A 132 13.12 -10.79 -3.30
N ASN A 133 13.40 -9.52 -2.96
CA ASN A 133 13.92 -8.55 -3.92
C ASN A 133 15.35 -8.92 -4.37
N ILE A 134 16.23 -9.32 -3.45
CA ILE A 134 17.59 -9.76 -3.78
C ILE A 134 17.55 -10.99 -4.70
N LEU A 135 16.68 -11.96 -4.41
CA LEU A 135 16.50 -13.14 -5.26
C LEU A 135 15.88 -12.81 -6.63
N ALA A 136 15.08 -11.75 -6.71
CA ALA A 136 14.49 -11.30 -7.97
C ALA A 136 15.49 -10.60 -8.88
N LEU A 137 16.50 -9.91 -8.34
CA LEU A 137 17.52 -9.21 -9.15
C LEU A 137 18.18 -10.06 -10.25
N PRO A 138 18.76 -11.25 -9.97
CA PRO A 138 19.36 -12.07 -11.02
C PRO A 138 18.33 -12.53 -12.05
N VAL A 139 17.09 -12.81 -11.62
CA VAL A 139 16.00 -13.20 -12.52
C VAL A 139 15.63 -12.04 -13.44
N ILE A 140 15.49 -10.82 -12.92
CA ILE A 140 15.17 -9.61 -13.69
C ILE A 140 16.29 -9.31 -14.70
N ILE A 141 17.57 -9.47 -14.32
CA ILE A 141 18.71 -9.26 -15.22
C ILE A 141 18.67 -10.23 -16.40
N VAL A 142 18.39 -11.52 -16.16
CA VAL A 142 18.25 -12.51 -17.24
C VAL A 142 17.03 -12.22 -18.11
N LEU A 143 15.92 -11.78 -17.50
CA LEU A 143 14.67 -11.51 -18.19
C LEU A 143 14.65 -10.17 -18.94
N ILE A 144 15.69 -9.35 -18.84
CA ILE A 144 15.81 -8.13 -19.67
C ILE A 144 15.82 -8.48 -21.17
N PHE A 145 16.33 -9.67 -21.51
CA PHE A 145 16.33 -10.22 -22.87
C PHE A 145 14.98 -10.82 -23.29
N PHE A 146 14.04 -10.96 -22.35
CA PHE A 146 12.71 -11.53 -22.56
C PHE A 146 11.62 -10.62 -21.95
N PRO A 147 11.37 -9.42 -22.52
CA PRO A 147 10.56 -8.37 -21.89
C PRO A 147 9.16 -8.79 -21.39
N PRO A 148 8.40 -9.67 -22.09
CA PRO A 148 7.09 -10.10 -21.59
C PRO A 148 7.17 -10.87 -20.27
N PHE A 149 8.23 -11.67 -20.07
CA PHE A 149 8.42 -12.47 -18.87
C PHE A 149 8.79 -11.63 -17.65
N ASN A 150 9.45 -10.49 -17.87
CA ASN A 150 9.76 -9.53 -16.81
C ASN A 150 8.48 -9.00 -16.13
N LEU A 151 7.39 -8.80 -16.89
CA LEU A 151 6.11 -8.37 -16.33
C LEU A 151 5.52 -9.41 -15.37
N PHE A 152 5.60 -10.70 -15.70
CA PHE A 152 5.12 -11.76 -14.82
C PHE A 152 5.90 -11.83 -13.51
N VAL A 153 7.23 -11.65 -13.57
CA VAL A 153 8.06 -11.60 -12.36
C VAL A 153 7.74 -10.35 -11.55
N PHE A 154 7.64 -9.18 -12.18
CA PHE A 154 7.32 -7.93 -11.51
C PHE A 154 5.97 -7.99 -10.78
N TYR A 155 4.90 -8.35 -11.49
CA TYR A 155 3.57 -8.43 -10.88
C TYR A 155 3.40 -9.63 -9.95
N GLY A 156 4.09 -10.74 -10.20
CA GLY A 156 4.11 -11.88 -9.30
C GLY A 156 4.80 -11.54 -7.97
N LEU A 157 5.97 -10.92 -8.04
CA LEU A 157 6.73 -10.48 -6.87
C LEU A 157 5.94 -9.46 -6.05
N ASN A 158 5.56 -8.35 -6.67
CA ASN A 158 4.82 -7.28 -6.01
C ASN A 158 3.44 -7.76 -5.56
N GLY A 159 2.78 -8.61 -6.35
CA GLY A 159 1.49 -9.19 -5.98
C GLY A 159 1.58 -10.09 -4.74
N TYR A 160 2.65 -10.88 -4.60
CA TYR A 160 2.86 -11.65 -3.38
C TYR A 160 3.10 -10.74 -2.16
N LEU A 161 3.96 -9.72 -2.30
CA LEU A 161 4.30 -8.80 -1.22
C LEU A 161 3.09 -7.97 -0.78
N LEU A 162 2.45 -7.27 -1.71
CA LEU A 162 1.27 -6.43 -1.45
C LEU A 162 0.10 -7.26 -0.94
N GLY A 163 -0.18 -8.41 -1.56
CA GLY A 163 -1.26 -9.29 -1.10
C GLY A 163 -1.06 -9.71 0.34
N ARG A 164 0.17 -10.06 0.71
CA ARG A 164 0.52 -10.41 2.09
C ARG A 164 0.44 -9.22 3.04
N GLU A 165 0.99 -8.07 2.65
CA GLU A 165 1.05 -6.85 3.47
C GLU A 165 -0.35 -6.35 3.84
N TYR A 166 -1.19 -6.11 2.83
CA TYR A 166 -2.56 -5.64 3.06
C TYR A 166 -3.40 -6.68 3.80
N PHE A 167 -3.18 -7.98 3.55
CA PHE A 167 -3.85 -9.02 4.32
C PHE A 167 -3.44 -8.99 5.79
N GLU A 168 -2.14 -8.89 6.09
CA GLU A 168 -1.63 -8.87 7.47
C GLU A 168 -2.14 -7.60 8.19
N LEU A 169 -2.12 -6.44 7.54
CA LEU A 169 -2.67 -5.17 8.06
C LEU A 169 -4.12 -5.34 8.53
N VAL A 170 -4.97 -5.96 7.69
CA VAL A 170 -6.39 -6.17 8.02
C VAL A 170 -6.58 -7.30 9.03
N ALA A 171 -5.92 -8.43 8.83
CA ALA A 171 -6.13 -9.63 9.63
C ALA A 171 -5.70 -9.44 11.09
N HIS A 172 -4.58 -8.75 11.34
CA HIS A 172 -4.04 -8.57 12.68
C HIS A 172 -4.90 -7.67 13.58
N ARG A 173 -5.78 -6.85 13.00
CA ARG A 173 -6.80 -6.08 13.72
C ARG A 173 -7.82 -6.98 14.42
N ARG A 174 -8.06 -8.19 13.89
CA ARG A 174 -9.17 -9.06 14.28
C ARG A 174 -8.75 -10.47 14.70
N LEU A 175 -7.57 -10.93 14.29
CA LEU A 175 -7.07 -12.27 14.51
C LEU A 175 -5.70 -12.24 15.18
N GLU A 176 -5.48 -13.22 16.04
CA GLU A 176 -4.14 -13.54 16.51
C GLU A 176 -3.24 -14.02 15.36
N PRO A 177 -1.91 -13.84 15.45
CA PRO A 177 -0.98 -14.22 14.39
C PRO A 177 -1.12 -15.66 13.89
N GLY A 178 -1.41 -16.62 14.79
CA GLY A 178 -1.63 -18.02 14.41
C GLY A 178 -2.89 -18.22 13.56
N SER A 179 -3.99 -17.57 13.94
CA SER A 179 -5.26 -17.61 13.21
C SER A 179 -5.17 -16.85 11.88
N ALA A 180 -4.53 -15.69 11.85
CA ALA A 180 -4.25 -14.95 10.62
C ALA A 180 -3.43 -15.78 9.64
N ARG A 181 -2.38 -16.47 10.12
CA ARG A 181 -1.57 -17.38 9.31
C ARG A 181 -2.37 -18.56 8.77
N ARG A 182 -3.31 -19.10 9.55
CA ARG A 182 -4.20 -20.18 9.13
C ARG A 182 -5.11 -19.75 7.98
N VAL A 183 -5.75 -18.58 8.10
CA VAL A 183 -6.58 -18.01 7.03
C VAL A 183 -5.73 -17.79 5.77
N ARG A 184 -4.56 -17.16 5.90
CA ARG A 184 -3.65 -16.93 4.76
C ARG A 184 -3.23 -18.23 4.08
N ARG A 185 -2.90 -19.28 4.84
CA ARG A 185 -2.48 -20.58 4.28
C ARG A 185 -3.60 -21.23 3.47
N ASN A 186 -4.83 -21.20 3.97
CA ASN A 186 -6.00 -21.77 3.28
C ASN A 186 -6.41 -20.97 2.04
N PHE A 187 -6.20 -19.65 2.04
CA PHE A 187 -6.58 -18.76 0.95
C PHE A 187 -5.39 -18.14 0.19
N ARG A 188 -4.21 -18.78 0.22
CA ARG A 188 -2.94 -18.22 -0.30
C ARG A 188 -3.01 -17.74 -1.75
N ALA A 189 -3.70 -18.49 -2.60
CA ALA A 189 -3.85 -18.15 -4.01
C ALA A 189 -4.73 -16.91 -4.20
N GLN A 190 -5.77 -16.77 -3.38
CA GLN A 190 -6.67 -15.61 -3.43
C GLN A 190 -6.01 -14.37 -2.84
N VAL A 191 -5.19 -14.53 -1.80
CA VAL A 191 -4.34 -13.44 -1.27
C VAL A 191 -3.35 -12.97 -2.32
N PHE A 192 -2.68 -13.90 -3.01
CA PHE A 192 -1.76 -13.58 -4.11
C PHE A 192 -2.46 -12.84 -5.26
N VAL A 193 -3.59 -13.36 -5.76
CA VAL A 193 -4.34 -12.71 -6.84
C VAL A 193 -4.86 -11.33 -6.42
N ALA A 194 -5.29 -11.16 -5.16
CA ALA A 194 -5.69 -9.86 -4.65
C ALA A 194 -4.52 -8.87 -4.69
N GLY A 195 -3.33 -9.31 -4.28
CA GLY A 195 -2.13 -8.51 -4.37
C GLY A 195 -1.71 -8.18 -5.81
N VAL A 196 -1.85 -9.09 -6.76
CA VAL A 196 -1.62 -8.79 -8.19
C VAL A 196 -2.58 -7.70 -8.69
N ILE A 197 -3.86 -7.77 -8.31
CA ILE A 197 -4.84 -6.72 -8.64
C ILE A 197 -4.41 -5.38 -8.02
N ILE A 198 -3.98 -5.37 -6.75
CA ILE A 198 -3.48 -4.17 -6.08
C ILE A 198 -2.25 -3.60 -6.80
N ALA A 199 -1.30 -4.45 -7.18
CA ALA A 199 -0.11 -4.06 -7.93
C ALA A 199 -0.47 -3.37 -9.26
N LEU A 200 -1.42 -3.94 -10.00
CA LEU A 200 -1.93 -3.36 -11.25
C LEU A 200 -2.60 -2.00 -11.05
N LEU A 201 -3.39 -1.85 -9.97
CA LEU A 201 -4.02 -0.57 -9.63
C LEU A 201 -2.99 0.52 -9.31
N MET A 202 -1.89 0.14 -8.64
CA MET A 202 -0.81 1.07 -8.29
C MET A 202 0.05 1.47 -9.50
N THR A 203 0.09 0.66 -10.57
CA THR A 203 0.83 1.01 -11.80
C THR A 203 0.20 2.16 -12.57
N VAL A 204 -1.12 2.36 -12.48
CA VAL A 204 -1.80 3.45 -13.18
C VAL A 204 -1.70 4.73 -12.33
N PRO A 205 -1.00 5.80 -12.77
CA PRO A 205 -0.66 6.94 -11.90
C PRO A 205 -1.85 7.61 -11.21
N ILE A 206 -2.96 7.80 -11.93
CA ILE A 206 -4.18 8.43 -11.39
C ILE A 206 -4.86 7.51 -10.37
N VAL A 207 -4.89 6.20 -10.64
CA VAL A 207 -5.50 5.20 -9.76
C VAL A 207 -4.64 4.97 -8.51
N ASN A 208 -3.32 5.09 -8.63
CA ASN A 208 -2.36 4.93 -7.54
C ASN A 208 -2.68 5.86 -6.35
N LEU A 209 -3.25 7.04 -6.60
CA LEU A 209 -3.66 7.99 -5.55
C LEU A 209 -4.71 7.41 -4.58
N VAL A 210 -5.58 6.53 -5.07
CA VAL A 210 -6.66 5.91 -4.29
C VAL A 210 -6.43 4.40 -4.08
N ALA A 211 -5.44 3.82 -4.75
CA ALA A 211 -5.16 2.39 -4.72
C ALA A 211 -4.97 1.82 -3.30
N PRO A 212 -4.23 2.48 -2.36
CA PRO A 212 -4.13 1.97 -0.99
C PRO A 212 -5.48 1.92 -0.26
N ILE A 213 -6.34 2.90 -0.49
CA ILE A 213 -7.68 2.96 0.12
C ILE A 213 -8.54 1.81 -0.41
N ILE A 214 -8.55 1.61 -1.74
CA ILE A 214 -9.27 0.51 -2.39
C ILE A 214 -8.72 -0.84 -1.90
N ALA A 215 -7.40 -0.99 -1.85
CA ALA A 215 -6.71 -2.20 -1.44
C ALA A 215 -7.11 -2.61 -0.02
N THR A 216 -7.05 -1.68 0.93
CA THR A 216 -7.46 -1.92 2.31
C THR A 216 -8.95 -2.28 2.41
N ALA A 217 -9.83 -1.50 1.79
CA ALA A 217 -11.27 -1.77 1.82
C ALA A 217 -11.63 -3.13 1.20
N ALA A 218 -11.03 -3.47 0.05
CA ALA A 218 -11.23 -4.76 -0.60
C ALA A 218 -10.71 -5.90 0.29
N MET A 219 -9.56 -5.71 0.93
CA MET A 219 -8.94 -6.72 1.78
C MET A 219 -9.74 -6.97 3.08
N VAL A 220 -10.40 -5.95 3.65
CA VAL A 220 -11.38 -6.11 4.75
C VAL A 220 -12.47 -7.09 4.34
N HIS A 221 -13.10 -6.86 3.19
CA HIS A 221 -14.17 -7.74 2.71
C HIS A 221 -13.70 -9.16 2.41
N LEU A 222 -12.52 -9.30 1.82
CA LEU A 222 -11.94 -10.61 1.54
C LEU A 222 -11.61 -11.36 2.82
N MET A 223 -10.98 -10.69 3.79
CA MET A 223 -10.61 -11.29 5.07
C MET A 223 -11.83 -11.80 5.82
N HIS A 224 -12.89 -10.99 5.95
CA HIS A 224 -14.11 -11.41 6.64
C HIS A 224 -14.79 -12.59 5.93
N GLY A 225 -14.91 -12.51 4.59
CA GLY A 225 -15.48 -13.61 3.82
C GLY A 225 -14.66 -14.91 3.89
N TRP A 226 -13.33 -14.83 3.97
CA TRP A 226 -12.48 -16.00 4.18
C TRP A 226 -12.59 -16.58 5.58
N ARG A 227 -12.68 -15.72 6.60
CA ARG A 227 -12.87 -16.13 8.00
C ARG A 227 -14.18 -16.88 8.18
N GLU A 228 -15.29 -16.34 7.67
CA GLU A 228 -16.62 -16.97 7.75
C GLU A 228 -16.62 -18.35 7.08
N ARG A 229 -16.04 -18.46 5.88
CA ARG A 229 -15.94 -19.74 5.16
C ARG A 229 -15.11 -20.78 5.92
N LEU A 230 -14.04 -20.35 6.57
CA LEU A 230 -13.20 -21.25 7.37
C LEU A 230 -13.91 -21.71 8.64
N GLN A 231 -14.67 -20.82 9.29
CA GLN A 231 -15.48 -21.15 10.46
C GLN A 231 -16.62 -22.12 10.10
N ALA A 232 -17.31 -21.90 8.97
CA ALA A 232 -18.35 -22.80 8.49
C ALA A 232 -17.79 -24.20 8.18
N ALA A 233 -16.61 -24.28 7.55
CA ALA A 233 -15.95 -25.56 7.27
C ALA A 233 -15.49 -26.29 8.55
N GLY A 234 -14.98 -25.57 9.55
CA GLY A 234 -14.58 -26.15 10.84
C GLY A 234 -15.77 -26.59 11.69
N GLY A 235 -16.87 -25.83 11.67
CA GLY A 235 -18.11 -26.19 12.37
C GLY A 235 -18.80 -27.42 11.78
N ALA A 236 -18.77 -27.57 10.46
CA ALA A 236 -19.29 -28.77 9.78
C ALA A 236 -18.52 -30.04 10.18
N GLN A 237 -17.19 -29.97 10.27
CA GLN A 237 -16.35 -31.10 10.70
C GLN A 237 -16.59 -31.50 12.17
N GLY A 238 -16.83 -30.52 13.05
CA GLY A 238 -17.17 -30.80 14.45
C GLY A 238 -18.48 -31.58 14.61
N LEU A 239 -19.51 -31.21 13.84
CA LEU A 239 -20.82 -31.86 13.86
C LEU A 239 -20.81 -33.29 13.27
N GLU A 240 -19.95 -33.57 12.28
CA GLU A 240 -19.78 -34.93 11.74
C GLU A 240 -19.01 -35.85 12.71
N THR A 241 -18.03 -35.30 13.44
CA THR A 241 -17.25 -36.06 14.41
C THR A 241 -18.10 -36.45 15.63
N ASP A 242 -18.94 -35.52 16.11
CA ASP A 242 -19.85 -35.75 17.24
C ASP A 242 -20.90 -36.83 16.92
N LYS A 243 -21.50 -36.77 15.72
CA LYS A 243 -22.44 -37.81 15.25
C LYS A 243 -21.80 -39.19 15.13
N SER A 244 -20.52 -39.29 14.76
CA SER A 244 -19.83 -40.58 14.66
C SER A 244 -19.54 -41.22 16.02
N LEU A 245 -19.47 -40.42 17.08
CA LEU A 245 -19.26 -40.88 18.46
C LEU A 245 -20.56 -41.30 19.14
N GLU A 246 -21.72 -40.76 18.73
CA GLU A 246 -23.03 -41.17 19.26
C GLU A 246 -23.59 -42.45 18.63
N THR A 247 -23.03 -42.90 17.50
CA THR A 247 -23.51 -44.10 16.75
C THR A 247 -22.64 -45.35 16.92
N GLY A 248 -21.64 -45.34 17.80
CA GLY A 248 -20.75 -46.48 18.09
C GLY A 248 -20.90 -46.99 19.50
#